data_AF-A0A023H1J1-F1
#
_entry.id   AF-A0A023H1J1-F1
#
_cell.length_a   1.000
_cell.length_b   1.000
_cell.length_c   1.000
_cell.angle_alpha   90.00
_cell.angle_beta   90.00
_cell.angle_gamma   90.00
#
_symmetry.space_group_name_H-M   'P 1'
#
loop_
_entity.id
_entity.type
_entity.pdbx_description
1 polymer ?
#
loop_
_entity_poly.entity_id
_entity_poly.type
_entity_poly.pdbx_seq_one_letter_code
_entity_poly.pdbx_strand_id
1 'polypeptide(L)'
;QPNAMGGREVGGLSTLLAAHRKLSDPSAREEVARFWGVEKINGAPGLTATQMIESLNSGKLKALWIICTNPMVSLPDSGLTERALQKARFLVVQDISVKNEAISYADVVLPAAGWGEKEGTMTNSERRISHLSAFAKPPGEALPDLEILQKFALKMGFRSLECTHPEEVFLEHAALTEGTRIDISGLNYSILKKNRGIRWPYPKSNPVEAKGLFLNKKFAHPDGKARMITFVPQKEHEERSPDFPLILTTGRIRDQWHT
;
A
#
# COMPACT_ATOMS: atom_id res chain seq x y z
N GLN A 1 3.91 8.59 6.95
CA GLN A 1 4.10 7.97 5.63
C GLN A 1 3.45 8.84 4.55
N PRO A 2 4.17 9.20 3.48
CA PRO A 2 3.68 10.16 2.49
C PRO A 2 2.61 9.61 1.52
N ASN A 3 2.54 8.28 1.32
CA ASN A 3 1.58 7.65 0.38
C ASN A 3 0.78 6.50 1.01
N ALA A 4 0.52 6.54 2.32
CA ALA A 4 -0.28 5.51 2.99
C ALA A 4 -1.73 5.46 2.49
N MET A 5 -2.23 6.57 1.91
CA MET A 5 -3.54 6.60 1.29
C MET A 5 -3.50 5.92 -0.08
N GLY A 6 -2.55 6.27 -0.95
CA GLY A 6 -2.38 5.65 -2.26
C GLY A 6 -2.19 4.14 -2.19
N GLY A 7 -1.42 3.66 -1.20
CA GLY A 7 -1.29 2.21 -0.95
C GLY A 7 -2.62 1.50 -0.71
N ARG A 8 -3.59 2.14 -0.02
CA ARG A 8 -4.93 1.57 0.18
C ARG A 8 -5.81 1.70 -1.06
N GLU A 9 -5.66 2.78 -1.81
CA GLU A 9 -6.39 3.01 -3.06
C GLU A 9 -6.07 1.93 -4.10
N VAL A 10 -4.82 1.45 -4.15
CA VAL A 10 -4.38 0.40 -5.09
C VAL A 10 -4.50 -1.03 -4.55
N GLY A 11 -5.11 -1.22 -3.37
CA GLY A 11 -5.38 -2.56 -2.82
C GLY A 11 -4.27 -3.15 -1.94
N GLY A 12 -3.41 -2.33 -1.34
CA GLY A 12 -2.30 -2.76 -0.46
C GLY A 12 -2.72 -3.30 0.92
N LEU A 13 -3.95 -3.77 1.11
CA LEU A 13 -4.42 -4.42 2.33
C LEU A 13 -4.89 -5.83 2.01
N SER A 14 -4.59 -6.79 2.89
CA SER A 14 -4.95 -8.20 2.68
C SER A 14 -6.46 -8.49 2.61
N THR A 15 -7.29 -7.50 2.94
CA THR A 15 -8.76 -7.57 2.96
C THR A 15 -9.42 -6.66 1.92
N LEU A 16 -8.66 -5.95 1.08
CA LEU A 16 -9.16 -4.94 0.16
C LEU A 16 -8.63 -5.18 -1.25
N LEU A 17 -9.49 -5.03 -2.25
CA LEU A 17 -9.11 -4.98 -3.65
C LEU A 17 -8.76 -3.54 -4.05
N ALA A 18 -8.16 -3.39 -5.23
CA ALA A 18 -7.93 -2.08 -5.82
C ALA A 18 -9.23 -1.25 -5.93
N ALA A 19 -9.06 0.07 -5.87
CA ALA A 19 -10.10 1.08 -5.90
C ALA A 19 -11.16 0.96 -4.78
N HIS A 20 -10.70 0.66 -3.56
CA HIS A 20 -11.53 0.52 -2.35
C HIS A 20 -12.65 -0.53 -2.44
N ARG A 21 -12.51 -1.49 -3.36
CA ARG A 21 -13.44 -2.62 -3.47
C ARG A 21 -13.20 -3.61 -2.34
N LYS A 22 -14.27 -4.13 -1.74
CA LYS A 22 -14.16 -5.09 -0.63
C LYS A 22 -13.87 -6.47 -1.18
N LEU A 23 -12.83 -7.14 -0.67
CA LEU A 23 -12.50 -8.50 -1.09
C LEU A 23 -13.63 -9.49 -0.78
N SER A 24 -14.35 -9.28 0.32
CA SER A 24 -15.47 -10.12 0.74
C SER A 24 -16.71 -10.00 -0.14
N ASP A 25 -16.79 -9.00 -1.01
CA ASP A 25 -17.90 -8.79 -1.93
C ASP A 25 -17.69 -9.60 -3.23
N PRO A 26 -18.52 -10.61 -3.53
CA PRO A 26 -18.39 -11.39 -4.76
C PRO A 26 -18.52 -10.55 -6.04
N SER A 27 -19.43 -9.58 -6.06
CA SER A 27 -19.64 -8.73 -7.25
C SER A 27 -18.43 -7.86 -7.52
N ALA A 28 -17.79 -7.35 -6.47
CA ALA A 28 -16.57 -6.56 -6.60
C ALA A 28 -15.40 -7.42 -7.12
N ARG A 29 -15.30 -8.69 -6.69
CA ARG A 29 -14.31 -9.64 -7.22
C ARG A 29 -14.52 -9.94 -8.69
N GLU A 30 -15.76 -10.15 -9.11
CA GLU A 30 -16.10 -10.39 -10.52
C GLU A 30 -15.76 -9.19 -11.41
N GLU A 31 -16.04 -7.97 -10.94
CA GLU A 31 -15.73 -6.74 -11.66
C GLU A 31 -14.22 -6.57 -11.87
N VAL A 32 -13.42 -6.73 -10.80
CA VAL A 32 -11.95 -6.62 -10.88
C VAL A 32 -11.36 -7.76 -11.70
N ALA A 33 -11.86 -8.98 -11.54
CA ALA A 33 -11.42 -10.13 -12.33
C ALA A 33 -11.65 -9.92 -13.83
N ARG A 34 -12.84 -9.42 -14.20
CA ARG A 34 -13.17 -9.06 -15.58
C ARG A 34 -12.28 -7.94 -16.11
N PHE A 35 -12.04 -6.91 -15.31
CA PHE A 35 -11.19 -5.77 -15.69
C PHE A 35 -9.76 -6.21 -16.00
N TRP A 36 -9.18 -7.09 -15.17
CA TRP A 36 -7.82 -7.63 -15.39
C TRP A 36 -7.76 -8.87 -16.30
N GLY A 37 -8.89 -9.34 -16.82
CA GLY A 37 -8.95 -10.52 -17.68
C GLY A 37 -8.51 -11.83 -16.99
N VAL A 38 -8.68 -11.93 -15.67
CA VAL A 38 -8.40 -13.15 -14.90
C VAL A 38 -9.69 -13.93 -14.61
N GLU A 39 -9.60 -15.24 -14.49
CA GLU A 39 -10.77 -16.11 -14.30
C GLU A 39 -11.52 -15.80 -12.99
N LYS A 40 -10.78 -15.65 -11.89
CA LYS A 40 -11.36 -15.48 -10.55
C LYS A 40 -10.36 -14.88 -9.57
N ILE A 41 -10.88 -14.07 -8.65
CA ILE A 41 -10.16 -13.62 -7.46
C ILE A 41 -10.67 -14.37 -6.23
N ASN A 42 -9.74 -14.88 -5.41
CA ASN A 42 -10.07 -15.55 -4.15
C ASN A 42 -10.68 -14.56 -3.16
N GLY A 43 -11.78 -14.92 -2.49
CA GLY A 43 -12.43 -14.08 -1.49
C GLY A 43 -11.87 -14.21 -0.08
N ALA A 44 -11.00 -15.20 0.17
CA ALA A 44 -10.34 -15.36 1.46
C ALA A 44 -9.30 -14.24 1.67
N PRO A 45 -9.32 -13.54 2.82
CA PRO A 45 -8.34 -12.52 3.10
C PRO A 45 -6.94 -13.13 3.21
N GLY A 46 -5.94 -12.39 2.72
CA GLY A 46 -4.55 -12.72 2.96
C GLY A 46 -4.15 -12.51 4.42
N LEU A 47 -2.95 -12.96 4.77
CA LEU A 47 -2.37 -12.71 6.08
C LEU A 47 -2.10 -11.20 6.28
N THR A 48 -2.37 -10.69 7.48
CA THR A 48 -1.86 -9.37 7.91
C THR A 48 -0.34 -9.44 8.15
N ALA A 49 0.34 -8.30 8.25
CA ALA A 49 1.80 -8.27 8.44
C ALA A 49 2.28 -9.06 9.68
N THR A 50 1.59 -8.95 10.81
CA THR A 50 1.91 -9.73 12.02
C THR A 50 1.64 -11.22 11.82
N GLN A 51 0.53 -11.58 11.17
CA GLN A 51 0.23 -12.98 10.83
C GLN A 51 1.22 -13.57 9.82
N MET A 52 1.80 -12.76 8.92
CA MET A 52 2.86 -13.21 8.01
C MET A 52 4.11 -13.61 8.81
N ILE A 53 4.52 -12.81 9.80
CA ILE A 53 5.64 -13.12 10.69
C ILE A 53 5.38 -14.38 11.52
N GLU A 54 4.20 -14.50 12.14
CA GLU A 54 3.81 -15.72 12.87
C GLU A 54 3.82 -16.95 11.96
N SER A 55 3.28 -16.82 10.75
CA SER A 55 3.19 -17.90 9.76
C SER A 55 4.55 -18.30 9.19
N LEU A 56 5.49 -17.36 9.02
CA LEU A 56 6.89 -17.65 8.70
C LEU A 56 7.55 -18.42 9.85
N ASN A 57 7.40 -17.93 11.09
CA ASN A 57 8.00 -18.57 12.26
C ASN A 57 7.46 -20.00 12.50
N SER A 58 6.19 -20.24 12.19
CA SER A 58 5.57 -21.57 12.25
C SER A 58 5.88 -22.43 11.01
N GLY A 59 6.53 -21.86 9.99
CA GLY A 59 6.83 -22.53 8.72
C GLY A 59 5.63 -22.77 7.81
N LYS A 60 4.48 -22.13 8.03
CA LYS A 60 3.31 -22.20 7.14
C LYS A 60 3.51 -21.33 5.90
N LEU A 61 3.97 -20.10 6.08
CA LEU A 61 4.46 -19.25 5.01
C LEU A 61 5.91 -19.63 4.69
N LYS A 62 6.24 -19.76 3.41
CA LYS A 62 7.57 -20.24 2.97
C LYS A 62 8.44 -19.12 2.41
N ALA A 63 7.85 -18.19 1.68
CA ALA A 63 8.55 -17.09 1.08
C ALA A 63 7.93 -15.77 1.50
N LEU A 64 8.75 -14.74 1.62
CA LEU A 64 8.34 -13.37 1.89
C LEU A 64 9.11 -12.41 0.98
N TRP A 65 8.39 -11.46 0.39
CA TRP A 65 8.99 -10.35 -0.34
C TRP A 65 8.68 -9.06 0.39
N ILE A 66 9.69 -8.48 1.01
CA ILE A 66 9.62 -7.21 1.73
C ILE A 66 9.94 -6.09 0.74
N ILE A 67 9.02 -5.13 0.58
CA ILE A 67 9.19 -3.98 -0.31
C ILE A 67 9.09 -2.70 0.52
N CYS A 68 10.19 -1.93 0.56
CA CYS A 68 10.26 -0.59 1.14
C CYS A 68 9.66 -0.47 2.55
N THR A 69 9.95 -1.47 3.39
CA THR A 69 9.57 -1.51 4.80
C THR A 69 10.59 -2.31 5.59
N ASN A 70 10.75 -1.98 6.86
CA ASN A 70 11.67 -2.65 7.74
C ASN A 70 10.92 -3.30 8.92
N PRO A 71 10.54 -4.59 8.80
CA PRO A 71 9.73 -5.25 9.84
C PRO A 71 10.48 -5.40 11.16
N MET A 72 11.82 -5.46 11.15
CA MET A 72 12.64 -5.59 12.37
C MET A 72 12.52 -4.39 13.30
N VAL A 73 12.22 -3.21 12.74
CA VAL A 73 12.07 -1.96 13.50
C VAL A 73 10.59 -1.56 13.67
N SER A 74 9.75 -1.87 12.68
CA SER A 74 8.37 -1.35 12.60
C SER A 74 7.30 -2.26 13.19
N LEU A 75 7.56 -3.56 13.32
CA LEU A 75 6.62 -4.53 13.91
C LEU A 75 6.85 -4.70 15.42
N PRO A 76 5.80 -5.04 16.19
CA PRO A 76 5.96 -5.45 17.58
C PRO A 76 6.72 -6.78 17.68
N ASP A 77 7.34 -7.04 18.82
CA ASP A 77 8.16 -8.24 19.09
C ASP A 77 9.23 -8.47 18.00
N SER A 78 10.28 -7.65 18.05
CA SER A 78 11.42 -7.76 17.14
C SER A 78 12.12 -9.12 17.24
N GLY A 79 12.10 -9.75 18.41
CA GLY A 79 12.66 -11.09 18.61
C GLY A 79 11.87 -12.18 17.87
N LEU A 80 10.54 -12.11 17.83
CA LEU A 80 9.72 -12.97 16.99
C LEU A 80 9.99 -12.72 15.51
N THR A 81 10.08 -11.45 15.11
CA THR A 81 10.36 -11.06 13.72
C THR A 81 11.71 -11.63 13.27
N GLU A 82 12.76 -11.46 14.07
CA GLU A 82 14.09 -12.03 13.79
C GLU A 82 14.04 -13.54 13.57
N ARG A 83 13.45 -14.28 14.52
CA ARG A 83 13.31 -15.75 14.42
C ARG A 83 12.51 -16.16 13.19
N ALA A 84 11.50 -15.38 12.81
CA ALA A 84 10.71 -15.64 11.61
C ALA A 84 11.52 -15.47 10.33
N LEU A 85 12.30 -14.39 10.23
CA LEU A 85 13.15 -14.12 9.06
C LEU A 85 14.24 -15.20 8.91
N GLN A 86 14.87 -15.62 10.01
CA GLN A 86 15.85 -16.72 10.01
C GLN A 86 15.28 -18.06 9.53
N LYS A 87 13.96 -18.26 9.68
CA LYS A 87 13.25 -19.49 9.27
C LYS A 87 12.63 -19.39 7.88
N ALA A 88 12.65 -18.22 7.25
CA ALA A 88 12.11 -18.06 5.90
C ALA A 88 12.86 -19.01 4.96
N ARG A 89 12.12 -19.71 4.09
CA ARG A 89 12.75 -20.57 3.07
C ARG A 89 13.26 -19.76 1.89
N PHE A 90 12.64 -18.60 1.64
CA PHE A 90 13.08 -17.66 0.63
C PHE A 90 12.66 -16.23 1.01
N LEU A 91 13.62 -15.34 1.22
CA LEU A 91 13.39 -13.95 1.58
C LEU A 91 13.95 -13.01 0.51
N VAL A 92 13.08 -12.18 -0.04
CA VAL A 92 13.46 -11.10 -0.96
C VAL A 92 13.30 -9.77 -0.22
N VAL A 93 14.33 -8.93 -0.25
CA VAL A 93 14.28 -7.57 0.27
C VAL A 93 14.51 -6.58 -0.86
N GLN A 94 13.49 -5.79 -1.17
CA GLN A 94 13.55 -4.69 -2.13
C GLN A 94 13.52 -3.38 -1.37
N ASP A 95 14.67 -2.70 -1.32
CA ASP A 95 14.83 -1.49 -0.51
C ASP A 95 15.81 -0.50 -1.15
N ILE A 96 15.67 0.77 -0.79
CA ILE A 96 16.60 1.85 -1.15
C ILE A 96 17.83 1.85 -0.23
N SER A 97 17.67 1.37 1.01
CA SER A 97 18.66 1.49 2.07
C SER A 97 19.32 0.16 2.37
N VAL A 98 20.65 0.14 2.28
CA VAL A 98 21.48 -0.99 2.76
C VAL A 98 21.43 -1.17 4.29
N LYS A 99 20.84 -0.22 5.03
CA LYS A 99 20.70 -0.28 6.49
C LYS A 99 19.43 -0.99 6.96
N ASN A 100 18.58 -1.48 6.05
CA ASN A 100 17.42 -2.27 6.45
C ASN A 100 17.90 -3.59 7.08
N GLU A 101 17.61 -3.80 8.37
CA GLU A 101 18.07 -4.96 9.14
C GLU A 101 17.56 -6.29 8.56
N ALA A 102 16.48 -6.30 7.79
CA ALA A 102 16.00 -7.51 7.10
C ALA A 102 16.97 -7.99 6.00
N ILE A 103 17.84 -7.13 5.47
CA ILE A 103 18.80 -7.47 4.40
C ILE A 103 19.75 -8.59 4.84
N SER A 104 20.18 -8.61 6.10
CA SER A 104 21.10 -9.63 6.61
C SER A 104 20.51 -11.05 6.62
N TYR A 105 19.20 -11.19 6.44
CA TYR A 105 18.50 -12.47 6.36
C TYR A 105 18.02 -12.79 4.93
N ALA A 106 18.23 -11.90 3.96
CA ALA A 106 17.67 -12.02 2.61
C ALA A 106 18.47 -12.99 1.75
N ASP A 107 17.77 -13.82 0.98
CA ASP A 107 18.37 -14.63 -0.09
C ASP A 107 18.63 -13.77 -1.34
N VAL A 108 17.77 -12.77 -1.58
CA VAL A 108 17.88 -11.84 -2.70
C VAL A 108 17.63 -10.42 -2.22
N VAL A 109 18.54 -9.52 -2.59
CA VAL A 109 18.38 -8.07 -2.38
C VAL A 109 18.17 -7.41 -3.74
N LEU A 110 17.09 -6.66 -3.88
CA LEU A 110 16.75 -5.93 -5.10
C LEU A 110 16.87 -4.42 -4.82
N PRO A 111 17.92 -3.73 -5.33
CA PRO A 111 18.11 -2.31 -5.05
C PRO A 111 16.97 -1.48 -5.69
N ALA A 112 16.22 -0.76 -4.87
CA ALA A 112 15.10 0.06 -5.30
C ALA A 112 15.51 1.53 -5.46
N ALA A 113 15.00 2.19 -6.50
CA ALA A 113 15.20 3.61 -6.70
C ALA A 113 14.47 4.44 -5.62
N GLY A 114 15.12 5.51 -5.19
CA GLY A 114 14.60 6.45 -4.21
C GLY A 114 13.47 7.33 -4.75
N TRP A 115 12.87 8.13 -3.85
CA TRP A 115 11.75 9.01 -4.19
C TRP A 115 12.06 9.95 -5.36
N GLY A 116 13.25 10.56 -5.39
CA GLY A 116 13.65 11.49 -6.46
C GLY A 116 14.15 10.83 -7.75
N GLU A 117 14.23 9.50 -7.77
CA GLU A 117 14.86 8.71 -8.83
C GLU A 117 13.83 7.91 -9.65
N LYS A 118 12.55 8.04 -9.29
CA LYS A 118 11.44 7.35 -9.95
C LYS A 118 10.28 8.28 -10.21
N GLU A 119 9.45 7.91 -11.17
CA GLU A 119 8.24 8.62 -11.55
C GLU A 119 6.99 7.87 -11.07
N GLY A 120 5.94 8.61 -10.75
CA GLY A 120 4.68 8.02 -10.30
C GLY A 120 3.68 9.04 -9.80
N THR A 121 2.83 8.62 -8.87
CA THR A 121 1.92 9.51 -8.14
C THR A 121 1.96 9.21 -6.66
N MET A 122 1.62 10.22 -5.84
CA MET A 122 1.45 10.06 -4.40
C MET A 122 0.13 10.69 -3.96
N THR A 123 -0.61 10.01 -3.10
CA THR A 123 -1.83 10.50 -2.47
C THR A 123 -1.58 10.81 -1.00
N ASN A 124 -1.77 12.08 -0.63
CA ASN A 124 -1.59 12.55 0.75
C ASN A 124 -2.84 12.35 1.62
N SER A 125 -2.79 12.78 2.88
CA SER A 125 -3.89 12.61 3.86
C SER A 125 -5.19 13.34 3.52
N GLU A 126 -5.13 14.40 2.69
CA GLU A 126 -6.32 15.13 2.26
C GLU A 126 -6.91 14.62 0.93
N ARG A 127 -6.46 13.45 0.45
CA ARG A 127 -6.85 12.84 -0.84
C ARG A 127 -6.30 13.55 -2.07
N ARG A 128 -5.29 14.41 -1.92
CA ARG A 128 -4.65 15.07 -3.06
C ARG A 128 -3.64 14.12 -3.67
N ILE A 129 -3.87 13.78 -4.93
CA ILE A 129 -2.95 13.05 -5.79
C ILE A 129 -2.04 14.06 -6.44
N SER A 130 -0.73 13.89 -6.29
CA SER A 130 0.29 14.70 -6.95
C SER A 130 1.16 13.82 -7.84
N HIS A 131 1.62 14.36 -8.97
CA HIS A 131 2.61 13.70 -9.81
C HIS A 131 3.98 13.77 -9.12
N LEU A 132 4.68 12.63 -9.11
CA LEU A 132 6.05 12.49 -8.66
C LEU A 132 6.95 12.49 -9.89
N SER A 133 7.69 13.57 -10.11
CA SER A 133 8.70 13.65 -11.16
C SER A 133 10.03 13.13 -10.66
N ALA A 134 10.67 12.24 -11.43
CA ALA A 134 12.07 11.93 -11.25
C ALA A 134 12.92 13.17 -11.59
N PHE A 135 13.89 13.48 -10.73
CA PHE A 135 14.87 14.55 -10.95
C PHE A 135 16.32 14.06 -10.83
N ALA A 136 16.52 12.79 -10.49
CA ALA A 136 17.80 12.10 -10.51
C ALA A 136 17.65 10.75 -11.22
N LYS A 137 18.77 10.18 -11.68
CA LYS A 137 18.79 8.80 -12.18
C LYS A 137 18.97 7.85 -10.99
N PRO A 138 18.34 6.66 -11.01
CA PRO A 138 18.66 5.61 -10.04
C PRO A 138 20.17 5.32 -10.01
N PRO A 139 20.79 5.17 -8.82
CA PRO A 139 22.21 4.89 -8.70
C PRO A 139 22.53 3.42 -8.99
N GLY A 140 23.62 3.18 -9.71
CA GLY A 140 24.13 1.83 -9.95
C GLY A 140 23.10 0.94 -10.66
N GLU A 141 22.75 -0.18 -10.02
CA GLU A 141 21.77 -1.16 -10.51
C GLU A 141 20.36 -0.93 -9.95
N ALA A 142 20.14 0.16 -9.20
CA ALA A 142 18.84 0.44 -8.62
C ALA A 142 17.79 0.68 -9.72
N LEU A 143 16.58 0.15 -9.50
CA LEU A 143 15.47 0.28 -10.44
C LEU A 143 14.23 0.83 -9.72
N PRO A 144 13.37 1.61 -10.39
CA PRO A 144 12.03 1.92 -9.87
C PRO A 144 11.28 0.64 -9.48
N ASP A 145 10.54 0.68 -8.37
CA ASP A 145 9.84 -0.50 -7.84
C ASP A 145 8.94 -1.18 -8.89
N LEU A 146 8.29 -0.35 -9.72
CA LEU A 146 7.43 -0.83 -10.81
C LEU A 146 8.21 -1.68 -11.83
N GLU A 147 9.41 -1.26 -12.22
CA GLU A 147 10.24 -2.00 -13.17
C GLU A 147 10.70 -3.34 -12.60
N ILE A 148 11.01 -3.40 -11.31
CA ILE A 148 11.38 -4.64 -10.62
C ILE A 148 10.20 -5.63 -10.65
N LEU A 149 9.00 -5.15 -10.27
CA LEU A 149 7.78 -5.95 -10.26
C LEU A 149 7.39 -6.43 -11.67
N GLN A 150 7.56 -5.57 -12.68
CA GLN A 150 7.33 -5.98 -14.08
C GLN A 150 8.32 -7.02 -14.55
N LYS A 151 9.62 -6.85 -14.31
CA LYS A 151 10.64 -7.85 -14.68
C LYS A 151 10.33 -9.20 -14.05
N PHE A 152 9.90 -9.21 -12.78
CA PHE A 152 9.43 -10.43 -12.11
C PHE A 152 8.20 -11.03 -12.81
N ALA A 153 7.15 -10.23 -13.04
CA ALA A 153 5.93 -10.66 -13.70
C ALA A 153 6.17 -11.24 -15.11
N LEU A 154 7.01 -10.59 -15.91
CA LEU A 154 7.39 -11.04 -17.25
C LEU A 154 8.15 -12.37 -17.22
N LYS A 155 9.02 -12.58 -16.23
CA LYS A 155 9.71 -13.87 -16.03
C LYS A 155 8.76 -14.97 -15.58
N MET A 156 7.68 -14.62 -14.89
CA MET A 156 6.59 -15.53 -14.53
C MET A 156 5.61 -15.80 -15.69
N GLY A 157 5.78 -15.14 -16.85
CA GLY A 157 4.95 -15.33 -18.04
C GLY A 157 3.78 -14.36 -18.19
N PHE A 158 3.63 -13.39 -17.28
CA PHE A 158 2.55 -12.39 -17.33
C PHE A 158 2.88 -11.23 -18.28
N ARG A 159 2.90 -11.52 -19.59
CA ARG A 159 3.23 -10.53 -20.64
C ARG A 159 2.28 -9.33 -20.70
N SER A 160 1.04 -9.49 -20.26
CA SER A 160 0.04 -8.40 -20.22
C SER A 160 0.37 -7.29 -19.22
N LEU A 161 1.36 -7.50 -18.33
CA LEU A 161 1.81 -6.51 -17.35
C LEU A 161 3.01 -5.69 -17.83
N GLU A 162 3.42 -5.85 -19.09
CA GLU A 162 4.43 -4.99 -19.71
C GLU A 162 3.84 -3.58 -19.89
N CYS A 163 4.52 -2.56 -19.35
CA CYS A 163 4.20 -1.17 -19.67
C CYS A 163 5.47 -0.39 -19.99
N THR A 164 5.37 0.58 -20.87
CA THR A 164 6.52 1.39 -21.28
C THR A 164 6.68 2.64 -20.43
N HIS A 165 5.60 3.13 -19.84
CA HIS A 165 5.58 4.33 -19.02
C HIS A 165 4.74 4.13 -17.74
N PRO A 166 5.18 4.58 -16.55
CA PRO A 166 4.40 4.46 -15.31
C PRO A 166 3.00 5.09 -15.37
N GLU A 167 2.79 6.06 -16.27
CA GLU A 167 1.47 6.67 -16.50
C GLU A 167 0.44 5.64 -17.00
N GLU A 168 0.85 4.60 -17.74
CA GLU A 168 -0.06 3.55 -18.22
C GLU A 168 -0.71 2.82 -17.03
N VAL A 169 0.08 2.50 -16.00
CA VAL A 169 -0.42 1.89 -14.76
C VAL A 169 -1.33 2.84 -13.98
N PHE A 170 -1.00 4.14 -13.95
CA PHE A 170 -1.86 5.14 -13.34
C PHE A 170 -3.21 5.27 -14.07
N LEU A 171 -3.19 5.26 -15.40
CA LEU A 171 -4.40 5.34 -16.23
C LEU A 171 -5.25 4.06 -16.12
N GLU A 172 -4.63 2.88 -16.02
CA GLU A 172 -5.33 1.63 -15.72
C GLU A 172 -6.03 1.71 -14.35
N HIS A 173 -5.31 2.15 -13.32
CA HIS A 173 -5.90 2.36 -12.00
C HIS A 173 -7.05 3.38 -12.06
N ALA A 174 -6.87 4.49 -12.78
CA ALA A 174 -7.89 5.51 -12.95
C ALA A 174 -9.15 4.97 -13.64
N ALA A 175 -9.00 4.15 -14.68
CA ALA A 175 -10.11 3.47 -15.34
C ALA A 175 -10.86 2.54 -14.38
N LEU A 176 -10.15 1.78 -13.54
CA LEU A 176 -10.77 0.90 -12.55
C LEU A 176 -11.57 1.66 -11.47
N THR A 177 -11.25 2.94 -11.24
CA THR A 177 -11.97 3.78 -10.27
C THR A 177 -13.27 4.38 -10.80
N GLU A 178 -13.54 4.28 -12.10
CA GLU A 178 -14.71 4.91 -12.72
C GLU A 178 -16.03 4.48 -12.05
N GLY A 179 -16.88 5.45 -11.74
CA GLY A 179 -18.16 5.22 -11.07
C GLY A 179 -18.06 4.91 -9.56
N THR A 180 -16.86 4.80 -9.01
CA THR A 180 -16.65 4.59 -7.57
C THR A 180 -16.64 5.92 -6.81
N ARG A 181 -16.53 5.86 -5.47
CA ARG A 181 -16.40 7.07 -4.64
C ARG A 181 -15.04 7.73 -4.72
N ILE A 182 -14.04 7.00 -5.20
CA ILE A 182 -12.68 7.49 -5.39
C ILE A 182 -12.38 7.75 -6.87
N ASP A 183 -13.43 7.87 -7.69
CA ASP A 183 -13.32 8.03 -9.14
C ASP A 183 -12.33 9.14 -9.51
N ILE A 184 -11.27 8.75 -10.20
CA ILE A 184 -10.22 9.60 -10.76
C ILE A 184 -10.10 9.38 -12.27
N SER A 185 -11.12 8.83 -12.92
CA SER A 185 -11.16 8.55 -14.36
C SER A 185 -10.90 9.78 -15.24
N GLY A 186 -11.07 10.99 -14.69
CA GLY A 186 -10.75 12.25 -15.35
C GLY A 186 -9.28 12.67 -15.25
N LEU A 187 -8.42 11.95 -14.54
CA LEU A 187 -7.03 12.31 -14.30
C LEU A 187 -6.04 11.65 -15.26
N ASN A 188 -4.97 12.38 -15.56
CA ASN A 188 -3.75 11.91 -16.20
C ASN A 188 -2.56 12.76 -15.68
N TYR A 189 -1.32 12.42 -16.04
CA TYR A 189 -0.14 13.13 -15.54
C TYR A 189 -0.14 14.59 -15.97
N SER A 190 -0.59 14.90 -17.19
CA SER A 190 -0.65 16.29 -17.68
C SER A 190 -1.55 17.18 -16.79
N ILE A 191 -2.72 16.66 -16.38
CA ILE A 191 -3.63 17.35 -15.46
C ILE A 191 -2.98 17.52 -14.08
N LEU A 192 -2.35 16.47 -13.55
CA LEU A 192 -1.69 16.53 -12.25
C LEU A 192 -0.53 17.53 -12.22
N LYS A 193 0.32 17.53 -13.26
CA LYS A 193 1.44 18.46 -13.41
C LYS A 193 0.94 19.91 -13.52
N LYS A 194 -0.06 20.16 -14.36
CA LYS A 194 -0.65 21.51 -14.56
C LYS A 194 -1.25 22.07 -13.27
N ASN A 195 -1.98 21.25 -12.51
CA ASN A 195 -2.71 21.69 -11.32
C ASN A 195 -1.93 21.52 -10.01
N ARG A 196 -0.70 20.98 -10.06
CA ARG A 196 0.11 20.63 -8.88
C ARG A 196 -0.59 19.66 -7.93
N GLY A 197 -1.38 18.77 -8.51
CA GLY A 197 -2.15 17.74 -7.84
C GLY A 197 -3.63 18.07 -7.68
N ILE A 198 -4.46 17.03 -7.57
CA ILE A 198 -5.92 17.12 -7.52
C ILE A 198 -6.46 16.26 -6.39
N ARG A 199 -7.44 16.79 -5.66
CA ARG A 199 -8.21 16.04 -4.67
C ARG A 199 -9.30 15.19 -5.33
N TRP A 200 -9.29 13.88 -5.09
CA TRP A 200 -10.36 13.00 -5.56
C TRP A 200 -11.64 13.13 -4.68
N PRO A 201 -12.83 12.83 -5.25
CA PRO A 201 -13.09 12.35 -6.61
C PRO A 201 -12.89 13.43 -7.70
N TYR A 202 -12.51 12.98 -8.90
CA TYR A 202 -12.36 13.74 -10.13
C TYR A 202 -12.81 12.87 -11.34
N PRO A 203 -14.13 12.66 -11.50
CA PRO A 203 -14.67 11.81 -12.57
C PRO A 203 -14.58 12.50 -13.94
N LYS A 204 -14.40 11.72 -15.01
CA LYS A 204 -14.40 12.26 -16.39
C LYS A 204 -15.71 12.95 -16.77
N SER A 205 -16.84 12.49 -16.21
CA SER A 205 -18.16 13.09 -16.42
C SER A 205 -18.34 14.47 -15.78
N ASN A 206 -17.52 14.81 -14.79
CA ASN A 206 -17.51 16.11 -14.13
C ASN A 206 -16.09 16.43 -13.60
N PRO A 207 -15.17 16.88 -14.48
CA PRO A 207 -13.76 17.05 -14.17
C PRO A 207 -13.50 18.32 -13.34
N VAL A 208 -14.02 18.33 -12.12
CA VAL A 208 -13.89 19.42 -11.14
C VAL A 208 -13.32 18.83 -9.85
N GLU A 209 -12.29 19.47 -9.31
CA GLU A 209 -11.68 19.05 -8.05
C GLU A 209 -12.70 18.99 -6.90
N ALA A 210 -12.68 17.90 -6.14
CA ALA A 210 -13.55 17.74 -5.00
C ALA A 210 -13.20 18.73 -3.87
N LYS A 211 -14.19 19.53 -3.45
CA LYS A 211 -14.05 20.41 -2.26
C LYS A 211 -13.93 19.60 -0.96
N GLY A 212 -14.54 18.42 -0.90
CA GLY A 212 -14.54 17.53 0.26
C GLY A 212 -15.55 16.39 0.07
N LEU A 213 -15.49 15.38 0.94
CA LEU A 213 -16.49 14.31 0.98
C LEU A 213 -17.64 14.70 1.91
N PHE A 214 -18.83 14.18 1.62
CA PHE A 214 -20.01 14.25 2.49
C PHE A 214 -20.50 15.68 2.82
N LEU A 215 -20.06 16.71 2.09
CA LEU A 215 -20.53 18.09 2.25
C LEU A 215 -22.04 18.24 1.99
N ASN A 216 -22.62 17.30 1.25
CA ASN A 216 -24.05 17.20 0.99
C ASN A 216 -24.82 16.36 2.04
N LYS A 217 -24.16 15.98 3.14
CA LYS A 217 -24.72 15.15 4.23
C LYS A 217 -25.19 13.74 3.80
N LYS A 218 -24.76 13.24 2.64
CA LYS A 218 -25.03 11.86 2.18
C LYS A 218 -23.81 10.98 2.44
N PHE A 219 -23.90 10.09 3.40
CA PHE A 219 -22.80 9.24 3.86
C PHE A 219 -22.66 7.93 3.08
N ALA A 220 -21.61 7.21 3.41
CA ALA A 220 -21.18 6.00 2.71
C ALA A 220 -22.12 4.77 2.86
N HIS A 221 -23.12 4.85 3.73
CA HIS A 221 -24.03 3.74 4.05
C HIS A 221 -25.17 3.62 3.03
N PRO A 222 -25.83 2.45 2.89
CA PRO A 222 -26.94 2.27 1.95
C PRO A 222 -28.08 3.26 2.12
N ASP A 223 -28.34 3.73 3.34
CA ASP A 223 -29.37 4.73 3.66
C ASP A 223 -28.87 6.19 3.60
N GLY A 224 -27.59 6.39 3.27
CA GLY A 224 -26.96 7.70 3.19
C GLY A 224 -26.79 8.43 4.53
N LYS A 225 -27.02 7.79 5.68
CA LYS A 225 -26.95 8.46 7.00
C LYS A 225 -25.65 8.14 7.74
N ALA A 226 -25.15 9.10 8.53
CA ALA A 226 -24.08 8.85 9.47
C ALA A 226 -24.51 7.83 10.54
N ARG A 227 -23.53 7.17 11.16
CA ARG A 227 -23.74 6.26 12.29
C ARG A 227 -23.07 6.85 13.52
N MET A 228 -23.86 7.13 14.55
CA MET A 228 -23.36 7.56 15.86
C MET A 228 -23.18 6.30 16.71
N ILE A 229 -21.94 5.97 17.05
CA ILE A 229 -21.60 4.77 17.82
C ILE A 229 -20.89 5.23 19.10
N THR A 230 -21.39 4.78 20.23
CA THR A 230 -20.78 4.99 21.55
C THR A 230 -20.29 3.65 22.09
N PHE A 231 -19.14 3.64 22.75
CA PHE A 231 -18.61 2.47 23.43
C PHE A 231 -18.20 2.83 24.84
N VAL A 232 -18.30 1.86 25.75
CA VAL A 232 -17.73 1.96 27.09
C VAL A 232 -16.27 1.51 26.99
N PRO A 233 -15.29 2.33 27.40
CA PRO A 233 -13.88 1.93 27.34
C PRO A 233 -13.64 0.64 28.14
N GLN A 234 -13.08 -0.37 27.49
CA GLN A 234 -12.57 -1.56 28.17
C GLN A 234 -11.07 -1.39 28.43
N LYS A 235 -10.61 -1.90 29.57
CA LYS A 235 -9.21 -1.79 29.99
C LYS A 235 -8.44 -2.97 29.39
N GLU A 236 -7.94 -2.80 28.16
CA GLU A 236 -7.24 -3.85 27.40
C GLU A 236 -5.70 -3.66 27.38
N HIS A 237 -5.12 -2.97 28.37
CA HIS A 237 -3.66 -2.82 28.47
C HIS A 237 -3.10 -3.69 29.60
N GLU A 238 -1.83 -4.04 29.47
CA GLU A 238 -1.08 -4.71 30.53
C GLU A 238 -1.09 -3.84 31.80
N GLU A 239 -1.53 -4.42 32.91
CA GLU A 239 -1.50 -3.76 34.21
C GLU A 239 -0.07 -3.70 34.74
N ARG A 240 0.24 -2.63 35.45
CA ARG A 240 1.50 -2.52 36.18
C ARG A 240 1.55 -3.59 37.27
N SER A 241 2.72 -4.15 37.48
CA SER A 241 3.01 -5.07 38.60
C SER A 241 4.20 -4.55 39.41
N PRO A 242 4.53 -5.16 40.57
CA PRO A 242 5.77 -4.85 41.27
C PRO A 242 7.02 -5.03 40.40
N ASP A 243 7.02 -6.02 39.50
CA ASP A 243 8.13 -6.30 38.57
C ASP A 243 8.14 -5.34 37.37
N PHE A 244 6.98 -4.80 36.98
CA PHE A 244 6.82 -3.85 35.87
C PHE A 244 5.99 -2.61 36.32
N PRO A 245 6.58 -1.71 37.14
CA PRO A 245 5.82 -0.64 37.78
C PRO A 245 5.56 0.59 36.89
N LEU A 246 6.11 0.61 35.67
CA LEU A 246 6.05 1.74 34.73
C LEU A 246 5.21 1.41 33.50
N ILE A 247 4.61 2.44 32.90
CA ILE A 247 3.96 2.33 31.58
C ILE A 247 4.95 2.88 30.55
N LEU A 248 5.27 2.06 29.55
CA LEU A 248 6.06 2.48 28.40
C LEU A 248 5.14 2.97 27.29
N THR A 249 5.47 4.13 26.72
CA THR A 249 4.80 4.66 25.51
C THR A 249 5.85 4.99 24.46
N THR A 250 5.58 4.67 23.20
CA THR A 250 6.45 5.03 22.07
C THR A 250 5.85 6.20 21.29
N GLY A 251 6.72 6.98 20.61
CA GLY A 251 6.32 8.20 19.94
C GLY A 251 7.13 8.50 18.68
N ARG A 252 7.03 9.75 18.22
CA ARG A 252 7.77 10.29 17.08
C ARG A 252 8.34 11.65 17.48
N ILE A 253 9.46 12.00 16.86
CA ILE A 253 10.08 13.33 16.99
C ILE A 253 10.14 13.99 15.62
N ARG A 254 10.16 15.33 15.58
CA ARG A 254 10.08 16.11 14.34
C ARG A 254 11.22 15.79 13.36
N ASP A 255 12.44 15.64 13.89
CA ASP A 255 13.68 15.63 13.10
C ASP A 255 14.14 14.21 12.72
N GLN A 256 13.37 13.17 13.08
CA GLN A 256 13.64 11.78 12.67
C GLN A 256 12.39 11.17 12.06
N TRP A 257 12.58 10.40 10.99
CA TRP A 257 11.52 9.65 10.34
C TRP A 257 11.62 8.17 10.69
N HIS A 258 10.49 7.46 10.60
CA HIS A 258 10.51 6.00 10.73
C HIS A 258 11.17 5.40 9.49
N THR A 259 11.95 4.35 9.70
CA THR A 259 12.50 3.51 8.63
C THR A 259 11.43 2.63 8.00
#